data_AF-A0A0F9M0D2-F1
#
_entry.id   AF-A0A0F9M0D2-F1
#
_cell.length_a   1.000
_cell.length_b   1.000
_cell.length_c   1.000
_cell.angle_alpha   90.00
_cell.angle_beta   90.00
_cell.angle_gamma   90.00
#
_symmetry.space_group_name_H-M   'P 1'
#
loop_
_entity.id
_entity.type
_entity.pdbx_description
1 polymer ?
#
loop_
_entity_poly.entity_id
_entity_poly.type
_entity_poly.pdbx_seq_one_letter_code
_entity_poly.pdbx_strand_id
1 'polypeptide(L)'
;MLDLLDRTLVGLVTKQIDNPPAGSNLYWTSPQKTRILVHSIFFRLVTSADVADRRVTIEALHGSIAFSQAPAPGHQVASETLDYRFAPCILGIDESDDLSFMWAPISEHLYLEESHALGTNIINLDNTDQISAVTIRFYQALPR
;
A
#
# COMPACT_ATOMS: atom_id res chain seq x y z
N MET A 1 -6.71 30.09 6.96
CA MET A 1 -6.15 29.68 5.66
C MET A 1 -5.26 28.50 5.95
N LEU A 2 -5.69 27.27 5.64
CA LEU A 2 -4.81 26.11 5.77
C LEU A 2 -3.74 26.27 4.69
N ASP A 3 -2.49 26.48 5.10
CA ASP A 3 -1.35 26.40 4.20
C ASP A 3 -1.34 24.97 3.65
N LEU A 4 -1.86 24.83 2.43
CA LEU A 4 -1.71 23.64 1.61
C LEU A 4 -0.21 23.53 1.36
N LEU A 5 0.46 22.74 2.21
CA LEU A 5 1.84 22.25 2.10
C LEU A 5 2.54 22.78 0.84
N ASP A 6 3.37 23.82 1.01
CA ASP A 6 4.19 24.36 -0.08
C ASP A 6 5.03 23.22 -0.68
N ARG A 7 4.53 22.68 -1.79
CA ARG A 7 5.04 21.44 -2.41
C ARG A 7 6.46 21.61 -2.96
N THR A 8 6.95 22.85 -3.06
CA THR A 8 8.26 23.17 -3.62
C THR A 8 9.43 22.73 -2.73
N LEU A 9 9.20 22.47 -1.44
CA LEU A 9 10.22 22.04 -0.48
C LEU A 9 10.14 20.54 -0.10
N VAL A 10 9.26 19.78 -0.75
CA VAL A 10 8.94 18.41 -0.35
C VAL A 10 9.58 17.41 -1.31
N GLY A 11 10.51 16.59 -0.81
CA GLY A 11 11.18 15.54 -1.59
C GLY A 11 10.40 14.23 -1.56
N LEU A 12 10.51 13.45 -2.64
CA LEU A 12 9.98 12.08 -2.67
C LEU A 12 10.96 11.14 -1.94
N VAL A 13 10.50 10.54 -0.86
CA VAL A 13 11.25 9.57 -0.05
C VAL A 13 10.69 8.17 -0.30
N THR A 14 11.57 7.18 -0.37
CA THR A 14 11.21 5.77 -0.48
C THR A 14 11.66 5.02 0.78
N LYS A 15 10.74 4.29 1.39
CA LYS A 15 11.01 3.42 2.53
C LYS A 15 10.70 1.97 2.15
N GLN A 16 11.71 1.12 2.29
CA GLN A 16 11.53 -0.33 2.31
C GLN A 16 11.08 -0.75 3.71
N ILE A 17 10.08 -1.62 3.78
CA ILE A 17 9.53 -2.14 5.04
C ILE A 17 9.88 -3.61 5.15
N ASP A 18 10.20 -4.03 6.37
CA ASP A 18 10.43 -5.44 6.66
C ASP A 18 9.17 -6.25 6.37
N ASN A 19 9.34 -7.42 5.78
CA ASN A 19 8.21 -8.27 5.43
C ASN A 19 7.55 -8.75 6.74
N PRO A 20 6.21 -8.63 6.87
CA PRO A 20 5.52 -9.18 8.02
C PRO A 20 5.63 -10.72 8.02
N PRO A 21 5.49 -11.37 9.19
CA PRO A 21 5.39 -12.83 9.26
C PRO A 21 4.25 -13.36 8.38
N ALA A 22 4.34 -14.62 7.98
CA ALA A 22 3.26 -15.29 7.26
C ALA A 22 1.93 -15.16 8.02
N GLY A 23 0.84 -14.95 7.28
CA GLY A 23 -0.50 -14.75 7.81
C GLY A 23 -0.73 -13.46 8.57
N SER A 24 0.23 -12.53 8.54
CA SER A 24 0.10 -11.23 9.18
C SER A 24 -0.07 -10.12 8.17
N ASN A 25 -0.84 -9.10 8.55
CA ASN A 25 -0.93 -7.87 7.79
C ASN A 25 0.36 -7.04 7.95
N LEU A 26 0.60 -6.16 6.98
CA LEU A 26 1.58 -5.09 7.07
C LEU A 26 1.14 -4.08 8.13
N TYR A 27 2.11 -3.60 8.90
CA TYR A 27 1.96 -2.45 9.79
C TYR A 27 3.19 -1.57 9.72
N TRP A 28 2.99 -0.26 9.53
CA TRP A 28 4.07 0.73 9.51
C TRP A 28 3.61 2.03 10.17
N THR A 29 4.44 2.58 11.06
CA THR A 29 4.19 3.86 11.72
C THR A 29 5.03 4.94 11.08
N SER A 30 4.42 6.11 10.83
CA SER A 30 5.15 7.29 10.39
C SER A 30 6.23 7.69 11.41
N PRO A 31 7.40 8.18 10.97
CA PRO A 31 8.43 8.65 11.89
C PRO A 31 7.96 9.85 12.72
N GLN A 32 8.59 10.04 13.89
CA GLN A 32 8.33 11.20 14.75
C GLN A 32 8.65 12.52 14.03
N LYS A 33 7.92 13.58 14.40
CA LYS A 33 8.04 14.93 13.84
C LYS A 33 7.90 14.99 12.32
N THR A 34 7.09 14.10 11.74
CA THR A 34 6.82 14.11 10.30
C THR A 34 5.35 14.38 10.00
N ARG A 35 5.13 14.98 8.83
CA ARG A 35 3.85 15.05 8.15
C ARG A 35 4.11 14.55 6.75
N ILE A 36 3.47 13.44 6.39
CA ILE A 36 3.77 12.76 5.13
C ILE A 36 2.51 12.64 4.30
N LEU A 37 2.68 12.91 3.01
CA LEU A 37 1.69 12.59 2.01
C LEU A 37 2.15 11.32 1.30
N VAL A 38 1.40 10.23 1.49
CA VAL A 38 1.71 8.97 0.81
C VAL A 38 1.48 9.14 -0.68
N HIS A 39 2.53 8.87 -1.46
CA HIS A 39 2.48 8.91 -2.91
C HIS A 39 2.08 7.55 -3.47
N SER A 40 2.69 6.47 -3.00
CA SER A 40 2.37 5.13 -3.52
C SER A 40 2.86 4.03 -2.59
N ILE A 41 2.16 2.90 -2.56
CA ILE A 41 2.51 1.71 -1.79
C ILE A 41 2.53 0.52 -2.74
N PHE A 42 3.57 -0.32 -2.61
CA PHE A 42 3.77 -1.52 -3.40
C PHE A 42 4.08 -2.68 -2.47
N PHE A 43 3.55 -3.87 -2.78
CA PHE A 43 3.98 -5.10 -2.14
C PHE A 43 3.55 -6.31 -2.97
N ARG A 44 4.12 -7.46 -2.65
CA ARG A 44 3.77 -8.76 -3.20
C ARG A 44 2.97 -9.56 -2.19
N LEU A 45 1.93 -10.24 -2.62
CA LEU A 45 1.22 -11.25 -1.85
C LEU A 45 1.37 -12.60 -2.55
N VAL A 46 1.88 -13.59 -1.84
CA VAL A 46 1.86 -15.00 -2.27
C VAL A 46 0.75 -15.70 -1.49
N THR A 47 -0.19 -16.27 -2.22
CA THR A 47 -1.32 -17.00 -1.64
C THR A 47 -0.90 -18.43 -1.32
N SER A 48 -1.29 -18.96 -0.17
CA SER A 48 -0.97 -20.35 0.22
C SER A 48 -2.11 -21.34 -0.06
N ALA A 49 -3.33 -20.84 -0.24
CA ALA A 49 -4.55 -21.62 -0.42
C ALA A 49 -5.48 -20.96 -1.43
N ASP A 50 -6.47 -21.74 -1.89
CA ASP A 50 -7.61 -21.21 -2.63
C ASP A 50 -8.48 -20.40 -1.67
N VAL A 51 -8.59 -19.09 -1.91
CA VAL A 51 -9.26 -18.17 -0.99
C VAL A 51 -10.25 -17.31 -1.74
N ALA A 52 -11.52 -17.69 -1.64
CA ALA A 52 -12.62 -16.90 -2.19
C ALA A 52 -12.78 -15.53 -1.50
N ASP A 53 -13.29 -14.58 -2.26
CA ASP A 53 -13.62 -13.21 -1.86
C ASP A 53 -12.47 -12.45 -1.17
N ARG A 54 -11.23 -12.78 -1.51
CA ARG A 54 -10.05 -12.07 -1.02
C ARG A 54 -10.13 -10.60 -1.44
N ARG A 55 -9.89 -9.72 -0.48
CA ARG A 55 -9.80 -8.27 -0.73
C ARG A 55 -8.66 -7.70 0.08
N VAL A 56 -7.83 -6.95 -0.62
CA VAL A 56 -6.65 -6.33 -0.06
C VAL A 56 -6.92 -4.85 0.10
N THR A 57 -6.90 -4.37 1.34
CA THR A 57 -7.11 -2.96 1.67
C THR A 57 -5.84 -2.37 2.25
N ILE A 58 -5.48 -1.18 1.80
CA ILE A 58 -4.51 -0.30 2.45
C ILE A 58 -5.30 0.77 3.18
N GLU A 59 -5.01 0.96 4.46
CA GLU A 59 -5.72 1.94 5.27
C GLU A 59 -4.82 2.62 6.29
N ALA A 60 -5.19 3.86 6.62
CA ALA A 60 -4.65 4.54 7.77
C ALA A 60 -5.39 4.08 9.04
N LEU A 61 -4.66 3.51 9.99
CA LEU A 61 -5.22 2.85 11.18
C LEU A 61 -5.72 3.83 12.26
N HIS A 62 -5.71 5.12 11.97
CA HIS A 62 -6.29 6.17 12.81
C HIS A 62 -7.73 6.54 12.40
N GLY A 63 -8.38 5.71 11.58
CA GLY A 63 -9.78 5.89 11.16
C GLY A 63 -9.95 6.80 9.93
N SER A 64 -8.99 6.77 9.00
CA SER A 64 -8.96 7.62 7.81
C SER A 64 -9.29 6.84 6.53
N ILE A 65 -8.90 7.42 5.38
CA ILE A 65 -9.11 6.89 4.03
C ILE A 65 -8.47 5.50 3.87
N ALA A 66 -9.20 4.63 3.17
CA ALA A 66 -8.78 3.29 2.80
C ALA A 66 -8.94 3.08 1.28
N PHE A 67 -8.04 2.30 0.70
CA PHE A 67 -8.06 1.93 -0.71
C PHE A 67 -8.04 0.41 -0.80
N SER A 68 -8.99 -0.16 -1.53
CA SER A 68 -9.12 -1.60 -1.64
C SER A 68 -9.00 -2.07 -3.07
N GLN A 69 -8.38 -3.23 -3.26
CA GLN A 69 -8.33 -3.96 -4.52
C GLN A 69 -8.68 -5.42 -4.29
N ALA A 70 -9.52 -5.97 -5.16
CA ALA A 70 -9.85 -7.38 -5.17
C ALA A 70 -9.24 -8.05 -6.42
N PRO A 71 -8.47 -9.15 -6.27
CA PRO A 71 -8.07 -9.98 -7.41
C PRO A 71 -9.29 -10.57 -8.11
N ALA A 72 -9.20 -10.78 -9.42
CA ALA A 72 -10.23 -11.52 -10.14
C ALA A 72 -10.31 -12.96 -9.59
N PRO A 73 -11.47 -13.64 -9.67
CA PRO A 73 -11.64 -14.98 -9.08
C PRO A 73 -10.59 -16.02 -9.50
N GLY A 74 -10.03 -15.92 -10.71
CA GLY A 74 -8.97 -16.82 -11.19
C GLY A 74 -7.61 -16.63 -10.52
N HIS A 75 -7.39 -15.49 -9.86
CA HIS A 75 -6.15 -15.14 -9.15
C HIS A 75 -6.27 -15.33 -7.62
N GLN A 76 -7.25 -16.10 -7.20
CA GLN A 76 -7.54 -16.40 -5.79
C GLN A 76 -7.28 -17.88 -5.47
N VAL A 77 -6.31 -18.46 -6.17
CA VAL A 77 -5.89 -19.86 -6.06
C VAL A 77 -4.59 -19.98 -5.28
N ALA A 78 -4.29 -21.16 -4.74
CA ALA A 78 -3.06 -21.43 -4.01
C ALA A 78 -1.80 -21.20 -4.86
N SER A 79 -0.71 -20.76 -4.21
CA SER A 79 0.60 -20.46 -4.81
C SER A 79 0.62 -19.31 -5.83
N GLU A 80 -0.47 -18.57 -5.97
CA GLU A 80 -0.53 -17.41 -6.84
C GLU A 80 0.31 -16.28 -6.25
N THR A 81 1.07 -15.60 -7.11
CA THR A 81 1.87 -14.44 -6.72
C THR A 81 1.31 -13.21 -7.38
N LEU A 82 0.85 -12.26 -6.57
CA LEU A 82 0.27 -11.00 -7.04
C LEU A 82 1.07 -9.81 -6.52
N ASP A 83 1.43 -8.90 -7.43
CA ASP A 83 2.06 -7.63 -7.10
C ASP A 83 0.99 -6.54 -7.01
N TYR A 84 0.79 -5.98 -5.83
CA TYR A 84 -0.16 -4.91 -5.57
C TYR A 84 0.50 -3.54 -5.65
N ARG A 85 -0.16 -2.62 -6.36
CA ARG A 85 0.23 -1.21 -6.46
C ARG A 85 -0.94 -0.30 -6.13
N PHE A 86 -0.78 0.45 -5.05
CA PHE A 86 -1.66 1.54 -4.66
C PHE A 86 -0.97 2.85 -5.02
N ALA A 87 -1.39 3.52 -6.09
CA ALA A 87 -0.76 4.75 -6.57
C ALA A 87 -1.78 5.67 -7.27
N PRO A 88 -1.50 6.99 -7.39
CA PRO A 88 -2.28 7.89 -8.20
C PRO A 88 -2.46 7.35 -9.61
N CYS A 89 -3.67 7.50 -10.16
CA CYS A 89 -3.97 7.13 -11.54
C CYS A 89 -3.06 7.92 -12.49
N ILE A 90 -2.03 7.26 -13.03
CA ILE A 90 -1.33 7.77 -14.18
C ILE A 90 -1.97 7.11 -15.38
N LEU A 91 -2.94 7.80 -15.98
CA LEU A 91 -3.56 7.40 -17.23
C LEU A 91 -2.45 7.19 -18.28
N GLY A 92 -2.33 5.97 -18.80
CA GLY A 92 -1.45 5.64 -19.92
C GLY A 92 -0.05 5.09 -19.59
N ILE A 93 0.24 4.64 -18.35
CA ILE A 93 1.53 3.99 -18.01
C ILE A 93 1.43 2.47 -17.80
N ASP A 94 0.25 1.90 -17.55
CA ASP A 94 0.11 0.44 -17.47
C ASP A 94 -0.21 -0.15 -18.85
N GLU A 95 0.85 -0.34 -19.65
CA GLU A 95 0.91 -1.36 -20.71
C GLU A 95 1.47 -2.69 -20.14
N SER A 96 1.36 -2.91 -18.83
CA SER A 96 1.76 -4.20 -18.24
C SER A 96 0.67 -5.23 -18.52
N ASP A 97 0.88 -6.04 -19.55
CA ASP A 97 0.11 -7.28 -19.81
C ASP A 97 0.40 -8.37 -18.74
N ASP A 98 1.03 -8.01 -17.62
CA ASP A 98 1.31 -8.93 -16.51
C ASP A 98 0.02 -9.18 -15.73
N LEU A 99 -0.62 -10.32 -16.03
CA LEU A 99 -1.83 -10.81 -15.36
C LEU A 99 -1.70 -10.91 -13.83
N SER A 100 -0.49 -10.95 -13.30
CA SER A 100 -0.17 -11.00 -11.87
C SER A 100 -0.04 -9.62 -11.21
N PHE A 101 -0.43 -8.54 -11.90
CA PHE A 101 -0.36 -7.18 -11.39
C PHE A 101 -1.75 -6.64 -10.98
N MET A 102 -1.85 -6.18 -9.73
CA MET A 102 -3.08 -5.66 -9.12
C MET A 102 -2.93 -4.17 -8.83
N TRP A 103 -3.56 -3.33 -9.65
CA TRP A 103 -3.52 -1.88 -9.46
C TRP A 103 -4.78 -1.36 -8.75
N ALA A 104 -4.59 -0.45 -7.78
CA ALA A 104 -5.66 0.29 -7.13
C ALA A 104 -5.35 1.81 -7.14
N PRO A 105 -6.28 2.66 -7.62
CA PRO A 105 -6.09 4.10 -7.59
C PRO A 105 -6.10 4.62 -6.15
N ILE A 106 -5.08 5.41 -5.81
CA ILE A 106 -5.15 6.37 -4.71
C ILE A 106 -5.82 7.63 -5.28
N SER A 107 -7.16 7.69 -5.19
CA SER A 107 -7.98 8.80 -5.72
C SER A 107 -7.88 10.07 -4.88
N GLU A 108 -7.46 9.94 -3.62
CA GLU A 108 -7.36 11.03 -2.66
C GLU A 108 -6.03 11.00 -1.92
N HIS A 109 -5.60 12.15 -1.42
CA HIS A 109 -4.33 12.29 -0.71
C HIS A 109 -4.39 11.53 0.64
N LEU A 110 -3.67 10.42 0.76
CA LEU A 110 -3.48 9.73 2.03
C LEU A 110 -2.44 10.45 2.87
N TYR A 111 -2.91 11.15 3.88
CA TYR A 111 -2.09 11.95 4.78
C TYR A 111 -1.89 11.24 6.13
N LEU A 112 -0.64 11.18 6.57
CA LEU A 112 -0.27 10.63 7.88
C LEU A 112 0.44 11.71 8.70
N GLU A 113 -0.06 11.95 9.91
CA GLU A 113 0.63 12.77 10.91
C GLU A 113 1.67 11.95 11.67
N GLU A 114 2.34 12.60 12.61
CA GLU A 114 3.28 11.95 13.51
C GLU A 114 2.62 10.80 14.27
N SER A 115 3.30 9.65 14.29
CA SER A 115 2.84 8.43 14.95
C SER A 115 1.55 7.81 14.37
N HIS A 116 1.03 8.33 13.25
CA HIS A 116 -0.04 7.67 12.53
C HIS A 116 0.50 6.37 11.88
N ALA A 117 -0.32 5.33 11.94
CA ALA A 117 0.01 4.06 11.33
C ALA A 117 -0.75 3.83 10.02
N LEU A 118 -0.05 3.16 9.12
CA LEU A 118 -0.53 2.57 7.87
C LEU A 118 -0.53 1.06 8.05
N GLY A 119 -1.57 0.38 7.57
CA GLY A 119 -1.58 -1.07 7.54
C GLY A 119 -2.24 -1.62 6.29
N THR A 120 -2.06 -2.91 6.09
CA THR A 120 -2.97 -3.68 5.25
C THR A 120 -4.10 -4.27 6.10
N ASN A 121 -5.25 -4.46 5.48
CA ASN A 121 -6.31 -5.30 5.99
C ASN A 121 -6.75 -6.22 4.85
N ILE A 122 -6.30 -7.47 4.91
CA ILE A 122 -6.57 -8.49 3.91
C ILE A 122 -7.66 -9.44 4.42
N ILE A 123 -8.81 -9.42 3.75
CA ILE A 123 -9.93 -10.33 4.03
C ILE A 123 -9.53 -11.75 3.62
N ASN A 124 -9.81 -12.71 4.50
CA ASN A 124 -9.48 -14.13 4.34
C ASN A 124 -7.98 -14.38 4.14
N LEU A 125 -7.12 -13.64 4.85
CA LEU A 125 -5.69 -13.93 4.91
C LEU A 125 -5.48 -15.26 5.66
N ASP A 126 -4.89 -16.24 4.99
CA ASP A 126 -4.50 -17.52 5.54
C ASP A 126 -3.22 -17.39 6.36
N ASN A 127 -3.03 -18.25 7.36
CA ASN A 127 -1.88 -18.17 8.27
C ASN A 127 -0.52 -18.43 7.60
N THR A 128 -0.52 -18.95 6.37
CA THR A 128 0.68 -19.22 5.58
C THR A 128 0.84 -18.31 4.35
N ASP A 129 -0.10 -17.40 4.11
CA ASP A 129 0.07 -16.36 3.09
C ASP A 129 1.27 -15.47 3.40
N GLN A 130 1.97 -14.98 2.38
CA GLN A 130 3.16 -14.15 2.57
C GLN A 130 3.07 -12.81 1.87
N ILE A 131 3.08 -11.72 2.65
CA ILE A 131 3.32 -10.36 2.14
C ILE A 131 4.83 -10.11 2.08
N SER A 132 5.34 -9.60 0.96
CA SER A 132 6.76 -9.30 0.81
C SER A 132 7.04 -8.11 -0.12
N ALA A 133 8.30 -7.72 -0.27
CA ALA A 133 8.75 -6.65 -1.18
C ALA A 133 8.03 -5.31 -0.93
N VAL A 134 7.76 -5.02 0.34
CA VAL A 134 6.94 -3.87 0.73
C VAL A 134 7.72 -2.56 0.57
N THR A 135 7.21 -1.68 -0.29
CA THR A 135 7.77 -0.35 -0.54
C THR A 135 6.71 0.73 -0.35
N ILE A 136 7.01 1.74 0.46
CA ILE A 136 6.19 2.95 0.60
C ILE A 136 6.98 4.13 0.03
N ARG A 137 6.37 4.88 -0.89
CA ARG A 137 6.88 6.17 -1.36
C ARG A 137 5.99 7.28 -0.84
N PHE A 138 6.58 8.32 -0.29
CA PHE A 138 5.85 9.45 0.29
C PHE A 138 6.65 10.74 0.15
N TYR A 139 5.92 11.85 0.16
CA TYR A 139 6.52 13.18 0.18
C TYR A 139 6.85 13.57 1.62
N GLN A 140 8.10 13.93 1.88
CA GLN A 140 8.56 14.46 3.18
C GLN A 140 9.33 15.76 2.97
N ALA A 141 9.20 16.70 3.92
CA ALA A 141 10.06 17.88 3.95
C ALA A 141 11.53 17.44 4.01
N LEU A 142 12.35 17.93 3.08
CA LEU A 142 13.77 17.63 3.10
C LEU A 142 14.46 18.36 4.26
N PRO A 143 15.44 17.74 4.94
CA PRO A 143 16.35 18.49 5.80
C PRO A 143 17.02 19.58 4.95
N ARG A 144 17.06 20.82 5.47
CA ARG A 144 17.74 21.95 4.82
C ARG A 144 19.25 21.75 4.75
#